data_AF-A0A2D3T577-F1
#
_entry.id   AF-A0A2D3T577-F1
#
_cell.length_a   1.000
_cell.length_b   1.000
_cell.length_c   1.000
_cell.angle_alpha   90.00
_cell.angle_beta   90.00
_cell.angle_gamma   90.00
#
_symmetry.space_group_name_H-M   'P 1'
#
loop_
_entity.id
_entity.type
_entity.pdbx_description
1 polymer ?
#
loop_
_entity_poly.entity_id
_entity_poly.type
_entity_poly.pdbx_seq_one_letter_code
_entity_poly.pdbx_strand_id
1 'polypeptide(L)'
;MSDHQYVTAIHRDTDHLHCHVAANRIHPVTYKVADDAYDISKLHKASREMELKYGWTRTHGCYVINDHHQVVRSYSHQKPMPIEAKKLEYYSDKESFYGYAVRECREEISKILGEKNLYWERLHAVLIRAGLELKKKDRGLAIYDRVHPEQTPLKASSLHPQLTLSKLVPRLGEFESAPRVMEFKNEQWEVTLTNYMVSSHYDDRLHLRDHQARMTRRLERAEAREELKLRYQHDKKKRNALLLTQKIVSELFP
;
A
#
# COMPACT_ATOMS: atom_id res chain seq x y z
N MET A 1 -18.60 24.15 -9.31
CA MET A 1 -19.42 24.09 -8.09
C MET A 1 -19.15 25.29 -7.17
N SER A 2 -18.89 26.49 -7.72
CA SER A 2 -18.62 27.70 -6.92
C SER A 2 -19.80 28.12 -6.05
N ASP A 3 -21.01 27.99 -6.59
CA ASP A 3 -22.25 28.47 -5.96
C ASP A 3 -23.03 27.36 -5.24
N HIS A 4 -22.37 26.22 -4.98
CA HIS A 4 -22.96 25.10 -4.27
C HIS A 4 -22.74 25.26 -2.77
N GLN A 5 -23.76 24.90 -1.98
CA GLN A 5 -23.66 24.86 -0.53
C GLN A 5 -22.70 23.75 -0.10
N TYR A 6 -21.92 23.99 0.95
CA TYR A 6 -21.08 22.97 1.56
C TYR A 6 -20.93 23.18 3.07
N VAL A 7 -20.59 22.13 3.80
CA VAL A 7 -20.27 22.14 5.22
C VAL A 7 -18.91 21.48 5.40
N THR A 8 -18.07 22.09 6.23
CA THR A 8 -16.75 21.54 6.60
C THR A 8 -16.63 21.37 8.10
N ALA A 9 -16.09 20.24 8.54
CA ALA A 9 -15.70 20.00 9.93
C ALA A 9 -14.22 19.59 9.97
N ILE A 10 -13.44 20.21 10.86
CA ILE A 10 -12.02 19.90 11.04
C ILE A 10 -11.85 19.14 12.35
N HIS A 11 -11.19 18.00 12.26
CA HIS A 11 -10.98 17.07 13.36
C HIS A 11 -9.48 16.88 13.62
N ARG A 12 -9.14 16.71 14.90
CA ARG A 12 -7.77 16.49 15.43
C ARG A 12 -7.67 15.24 16.31
N ASP A 13 -8.67 14.36 16.22
CA ASP A 13 -8.86 13.20 17.07
C ASP A 13 -8.29 11.89 16.48
N THR A 14 -7.54 11.98 15.37
CA THR A 14 -6.76 10.89 14.76
C THR A 14 -5.32 11.33 14.50
N ASP A 15 -4.48 10.40 14.01
CA ASP A 15 -3.04 10.61 13.76
C ASP A 15 -2.74 11.79 12.81
N HIS A 16 -3.72 12.20 12.00
CA HIS A 16 -3.59 13.34 11.08
C HIS A 16 -4.76 14.31 11.24
N LEU A 17 -4.45 15.62 11.21
CA LEU A 17 -5.45 16.67 11.04
C LEU A 17 -6.25 16.35 9.76
N HIS A 18 -7.56 16.15 9.90
CA HIS A 18 -8.41 15.83 8.76
C HIS A 18 -9.64 16.73 8.74
N CYS A 19 -10.16 16.96 7.53
CA CYS A 19 -11.35 17.75 7.31
C CYS A 19 -12.39 16.91 6.59
N HIS A 20 -13.58 16.84 7.15
CA HIS A 20 -14.77 16.35 6.45
C HIS A 20 -15.35 17.50 5.65
N VAL A 21 -15.58 17.28 4.36
CA VAL A 21 -16.24 18.23 3.47
C VAL A 21 -17.45 17.53 2.87
N ALA A 22 -18.65 18.07 3.13
CA ALA A 22 -19.88 17.65 2.50
C ALA A 22 -20.40 18.79 1.62
N ALA A 23 -20.53 18.56 0.32
CA ALA A 23 -21.02 19.55 -0.64
C ALA A 23 -22.36 19.09 -1.24
N ASN A 24 -23.31 20.02 -1.34
CA ASN A 24 -24.58 19.79 -2.03
C ASN A 24 -24.34 19.71 -3.54
N ARG A 25 -24.72 18.58 -4.15
CA ARG A 25 -24.56 18.37 -5.60
C ARG A 25 -25.58 19.11 -6.45
N ILE A 26 -26.71 19.53 -5.87
CA ILE A 26 -27.75 20.27 -6.59
C ILE A 26 -27.46 21.76 -6.47
N HIS A 27 -27.39 22.44 -7.61
CA HIS A 27 -27.22 23.89 -7.63
C HIS A 27 -28.47 24.58 -7.05
N PRO A 28 -28.34 25.51 -6.10
CA PRO A 28 -29.48 26.10 -5.37
C PRO A 28 -30.41 26.99 -6.21
N VAL A 29 -30.10 27.23 -7.49
CA VAL A 29 -30.82 28.18 -8.38
C VAL A 29 -31.25 27.47 -9.65
N THR A 30 -30.31 26.79 -10.31
CA THR A 30 -30.61 26.07 -11.57
C THR A 30 -31.21 24.68 -11.34
N TYR A 31 -31.13 24.17 -10.10
CA TYR A 31 -31.53 22.81 -9.71
C TYR A 31 -30.87 21.69 -10.52
N LYS A 32 -29.78 22.01 -11.24
CA LYS A 32 -28.98 21.05 -11.99
C LYS A 32 -28.00 20.33 -11.05
N VAL A 33 -27.75 19.07 -11.36
CA VAL A 33 -26.79 18.24 -10.64
C VAL A 33 -25.37 18.53 -11.15
N ALA A 34 -24.42 18.65 -10.24
CA ALA A 34 -23.00 18.76 -10.56
C ALA A 34 -22.46 17.44 -11.13
N ASP A 35 -21.68 17.56 -12.20
CA ASP A 35 -20.94 16.46 -12.82
C ASP A 35 -19.88 15.89 -11.86
N ASP A 36 -20.01 14.60 -11.58
CA ASP A 36 -19.09 13.80 -10.76
C ASP A 36 -18.10 12.99 -11.59
N ALA A 37 -18.10 13.13 -12.93
CA ALA A 37 -17.14 12.40 -13.75
C ALA A 37 -15.70 12.69 -13.32
N TYR A 38 -14.94 11.63 -13.03
CA TYR A 38 -13.52 11.69 -12.63
C TYR A 38 -13.25 12.54 -11.39
N ASP A 39 -14.22 12.66 -10.49
CA ASP A 39 -14.12 13.28 -9.17
C ASP A 39 -12.87 12.85 -8.38
N ILE A 40 -12.53 11.56 -8.30
CA ILE A 40 -11.27 11.11 -7.65
C ILE A 40 -10.04 11.76 -8.32
N SER A 41 -10.05 11.87 -9.65
CA SER A 41 -8.95 12.45 -10.41
C SER A 41 -8.86 13.97 -10.20
N LYS A 42 -10.00 14.66 -10.24
CA LYS A 42 -10.13 16.09 -9.95
C LYS A 42 -9.63 16.41 -8.53
N LEU A 43 -10.01 15.59 -7.54
CA LEU A 43 -9.59 15.73 -6.15
C LEU A 43 -8.08 15.54 -5.98
N HIS A 44 -7.49 14.47 -6.54
CA HIS A 44 -6.04 14.27 -6.45
C HIS A 44 -5.23 15.39 -7.10
N LYS A 45 -5.73 15.97 -8.21
CA LYS A 45 -5.10 17.13 -8.86
C LYS A 45 -5.16 18.36 -7.94
N ALA A 46 -6.34 18.68 -7.41
CA ALA A 46 -6.52 19.78 -6.46
C ALA A 46 -5.65 19.60 -5.20
N SER A 47 -5.49 18.38 -4.69
CA SER A 47 -4.58 18.10 -3.58
C SER A 47 -3.13 18.48 -3.92
N ARG A 48 -2.63 18.19 -5.13
CA ARG A 48 -1.27 18.59 -5.55
C ARG A 48 -1.11 20.10 -5.64
N GLU A 49 -2.14 20.79 -6.13
CA GLU A 49 -2.15 22.25 -6.24
C GLU A 49 -2.09 22.89 -4.84
N MET A 50 -2.81 22.34 -3.87
CA MET A 50 -2.77 22.78 -2.47
C MET A 50 -1.43 22.46 -1.80
N GLU A 51 -0.88 21.27 -2.03
CA GLU A 51 0.45 20.90 -1.54
C GLU A 51 1.54 21.87 -2.05
N LEU A 52 1.52 22.24 -3.34
CA LEU A 52 2.41 23.24 -3.91
C LEU A 52 2.20 24.63 -3.29
N LYS A 53 0.94 25.06 -3.16
CA LYS A 53 0.59 26.39 -2.68
C LYS A 53 0.97 26.62 -1.22
N TYR A 54 0.81 25.62 -0.37
CA TYR A 54 0.99 25.74 1.09
C TYR A 54 2.22 24.99 1.62
N GLY A 55 3.02 24.37 0.74
CA GLY A 55 4.21 23.62 1.15
C GLY A 55 3.89 22.38 2.00
N TRP A 56 2.74 21.74 1.75
CA TRP A 56 2.33 20.55 2.52
C TRP A 56 3.06 19.28 2.08
N THR A 57 3.13 18.31 3.00
CA THR A 57 3.68 16.98 2.72
C THR A 57 2.93 16.31 1.57
N ARG A 58 3.69 15.80 0.61
CA ARG A 58 3.15 15.14 -0.58
C ARG A 58 2.52 13.80 -0.22
N THR A 59 1.26 13.63 -0.58
CA THR A 59 0.54 12.36 -0.40
C THR A 59 0.60 11.49 -1.68
N HIS A 60 0.21 10.21 -1.66
CA HIS A 60 0.15 9.43 -2.90
C HIS A 60 -1.14 9.71 -3.68
N GLY A 61 -1.09 9.74 -5.01
CA GLY A 61 -2.26 10.00 -5.85
C GLY A 61 -2.03 9.75 -7.34
N CYS A 62 -3.11 9.88 -8.13
CA CYS A 62 -3.04 9.76 -9.59
C CYS A 62 -2.47 11.01 -10.29
N TYR A 63 -2.12 12.05 -9.52
CA TYR A 63 -1.34 13.20 -9.95
C TYR A 63 -0.11 13.33 -9.04
N VAL A 64 1.01 13.74 -9.62
CA VAL A 64 2.29 14.00 -8.95
C VAL A 64 2.83 15.36 -9.37
N ILE A 65 3.71 15.92 -8.55
CA ILE A 65 4.43 17.15 -8.87
C ILE A 65 5.76 16.74 -9.49
N ASN A 66 6.04 17.16 -10.72
CA ASN A 66 7.31 16.89 -11.40
C ASN A 66 8.42 17.85 -10.91
N ASP A 67 9.64 17.66 -11.40
CA ASP A 67 10.81 18.49 -11.03
C ASP A 67 10.65 19.97 -11.44
N HIS A 68 9.77 20.25 -12.41
CA HIS A 68 9.41 21.60 -12.85
C HIS A 68 8.28 22.23 -12.02
N HIS A 69 7.91 21.65 -10.87
CA HIS A 69 6.83 22.13 -10.00
C HIS A 69 5.45 22.15 -10.66
N GLN A 70 5.22 21.27 -11.63
CA GLN A 70 3.94 21.15 -12.34
C GLN A 70 3.18 19.90 -11.89
N VAL A 71 1.86 20.05 -11.76
CA VAL A 71 0.95 18.94 -11.44
C VAL A 71 0.68 18.12 -12.70
N VAL A 72 1.24 16.93 -12.78
CA VAL A 72 1.13 16.02 -13.93
C VAL A 72 0.47 14.71 -13.52
N ARG A 73 -0.23 14.07 -14.46
CA ARG A 73 -0.86 12.77 -14.20
C ARG A 73 0.23 11.71 -14.00
N SER A 74 0.12 10.95 -12.91
CA SER A 74 1.02 9.83 -12.65
C SER A 74 0.63 8.66 -13.55
N TYR A 75 1.54 8.28 -14.44
CA TYR A 75 1.47 7.01 -15.16
C TYR A 75 2.42 6.04 -14.46
N SER A 76 1.87 5.27 -13.52
CA SER A 76 2.61 4.13 -12.99
C SER A 76 2.71 3.07 -14.08
N HIS A 77 3.93 2.82 -14.56
CA HIS A 77 4.21 1.66 -15.42
C HIS A 77 4.09 0.34 -14.65
N GLN A 78 3.98 0.41 -13.32
CA GLN A 78 3.82 -0.73 -12.44
C GLN A 78 2.36 -1.07 -12.25
N LYS A 79 2.03 -2.35 -12.43
CA LYS A 79 0.69 -2.84 -12.13
C LYS A 79 0.42 -2.70 -10.63
N PRO A 80 -0.81 -2.31 -10.23
CA PRO A 80 -1.19 -2.34 -8.83
C PRO A 80 -1.15 -3.79 -8.31
N MET A 81 -0.93 -3.91 -7.00
CA MET A 81 -1.08 -5.18 -6.29
C MET A 81 -2.48 -5.77 -6.60
N PRO A 82 -2.58 -7.10 -6.85
CA PRO A 82 -3.87 -7.77 -7.02
C PRO A 82 -4.81 -7.47 -5.85
N ILE A 83 -6.10 -7.27 -6.13
CA ILE A 83 -7.07 -6.86 -5.12
C ILE A 83 -7.17 -7.91 -4.01
N GLU A 84 -7.11 -9.19 -4.38
CA GLU A 84 -7.17 -10.34 -3.49
C GLU A 84 -5.97 -10.37 -2.55
N ALA A 85 -4.76 -10.15 -3.07
CA ALA A 85 -3.53 -10.04 -2.28
C ALA A 85 -3.61 -8.87 -1.29
N LYS A 86 -4.10 -7.71 -1.75
CA LYS A 86 -4.29 -6.53 -0.91
C LYS A 86 -5.32 -6.77 0.20
N LYS A 87 -6.42 -7.45 -0.11
CA LYS A 87 -7.45 -7.81 0.88
C LYS A 87 -6.89 -8.79 1.90
N LEU A 88 -6.17 -9.83 1.45
CA LEU A 88 -5.53 -10.80 2.33
C LEU A 88 -4.61 -10.07 3.32
N GLU A 89 -3.63 -9.32 2.83
CA GLU A 89 -2.69 -8.59 3.68
C GLU A 89 -3.39 -7.62 4.64
N TYR A 90 -4.48 -6.97 4.21
CA TYR A 90 -5.23 -6.02 5.02
C TYR A 90 -6.05 -6.69 6.13
N TYR A 91 -6.75 -7.79 5.83
CA TYR A 91 -7.70 -8.41 6.75
C TYR A 91 -7.08 -9.53 7.60
N SER A 92 -6.11 -10.28 7.07
CA SER A 92 -5.49 -11.41 7.77
C SER A 92 -4.13 -11.09 8.40
N ASP A 93 -3.57 -9.89 8.15
CA ASP A 93 -2.22 -9.50 8.59
C ASP A 93 -1.11 -10.49 8.21
N LYS A 94 -1.34 -11.30 7.17
CA LYS A 94 -0.37 -12.26 6.63
C LYS A 94 0.27 -11.72 5.38
N GLU A 95 1.52 -12.09 5.10
CA GLU A 95 2.14 -11.79 3.81
C GLU A 95 1.42 -12.55 2.69
N SER A 96 0.99 -11.85 1.65
CA SER A 96 0.52 -12.54 0.45
C SER A 96 1.70 -13.09 -0.34
N PHE A 97 1.48 -14.16 -1.10
CA PHE A 97 2.49 -14.68 -2.03
C PHE A 97 3.00 -13.60 -3.01
N TYR A 98 2.13 -12.68 -3.41
CA TYR A 98 2.52 -11.52 -4.20
C TYR A 98 3.46 -10.59 -3.43
N GLY A 99 3.13 -10.27 -2.18
CA GLY A 99 3.93 -9.42 -1.30
C GLY A 99 5.34 -9.98 -1.12
N TYR A 100 5.43 -11.27 -0.80
CA TYR A 100 6.68 -12.02 -0.69
C TYR A 100 7.51 -11.95 -1.97
N ALA A 101 6.94 -12.35 -3.11
CA ALA A 101 7.65 -12.38 -4.38
C ALA A 101 8.15 -10.98 -4.79
N VAL A 102 7.37 -9.93 -4.50
CA VAL A 102 7.77 -8.55 -4.75
C VAL A 102 8.93 -8.13 -3.84
N ARG A 103 8.85 -8.43 -2.55
CA ARG A 103 9.86 -8.07 -1.55
C ARG A 103 11.20 -8.73 -1.85
N GLU A 104 11.20 -10.02 -2.17
CA GLU A 104 12.42 -10.80 -2.42
C GLU A 104 13.01 -10.58 -3.82
N CYS A 105 12.18 -10.60 -4.86
CA CYS A 105 12.71 -10.72 -6.23
C CYS A 105 12.70 -9.42 -7.03
N ARG A 106 11.83 -8.44 -6.71
CA ARG A 106 11.52 -7.35 -7.65
C ARG A 106 12.69 -6.43 -7.92
N GLU A 107 13.43 -6.03 -6.89
CA GLU A 107 14.55 -5.10 -7.04
C GLU A 107 15.64 -5.71 -7.92
N GLU A 108 16.02 -6.95 -7.62
CA GLU A 108 17.06 -7.64 -8.36
C GLU A 108 16.63 -7.99 -9.80
N ILE A 109 15.39 -8.44 -9.99
CA ILE A 109 14.82 -8.64 -11.33
C ILE A 109 14.85 -7.33 -12.13
N SER A 110 14.54 -6.19 -11.50
CA SER A 110 14.59 -4.89 -12.17
C SER A 110 16.02 -4.51 -12.59
N LYS A 111 17.02 -4.82 -11.75
CA LYS A 111 18.44 -4.62 -12.06
C LYS A 111 18.87 -5.46 -13.27
N ILE A 112 18.65 -6.78 -13.23
CA ILE A 112 19.10 -7.68 -14.32
C ILE A 112 18.38 -7.39 -15.64
N LEU A 113 17.10 -6.99 -15.60
CA LEU A 113 16.36 -6.62 -16.80
C LEU A 113 16.87 -5.33 -17.45
N GLY A 114 17.57 -4.49 -16.71
CA GLY A 114 18.26 -3.29 -17.22
C GLY A 114 19.60 -3.60 -17.88
N GLU A 115 20.17 -4.78 -17.66
CA GLU A 115 21.47 -5.16 -18.23
C GLU A 115 21.36 -5.65 -19.68
N LYS A 116 22.47 -5.55 -20.42
CA LYS A 116 22.57 -6.02 -21.82
C LYS A 116 22.71 -7.55 -21.92
N ASN A 117 23.45 -8.16 -21.00
CA ASN A 117 23.65 -9.61 -20.95
C ASN A 117 22.62 -10.27 -20.02
N LEU A 118 21.46 -10.59 -20.59
CA LEU A 118 20.37 -11.27 -19.90
C LEU A 118 20.15 -12.64 -20.57
N TYR A 119 20.17 -13.71 -19.78
CA TYR A 119 19.91 -15.09 -20.18
C TYR A 119 18.94 -15.76 -19.17
N TRP A 120 18.24 -16.82 -19.57
CA TRP A 120 17.14 -17.41 -18.78
C TRP A 120 17.61 -17.90 -17.42
N GLU A 121 18.76 -18.57 -17.37
CA GLU A 121 19.34 -19.07 -16.13
C GLU A 121 19.53 -17.96 -15.08
N ARG A 122 19.89 -16.74 -15.48
CA ARG A 122 20.05 -15.62 -14.54
C ARG A 122 18.72 -15.17 -13.93
N LEU A 123 17.64 -15.18 -14.71
CA LEU A 123 16.29 -14.92 -14.20
C LEU A 123 15.83 -16.03 -13.25
N HIS A 124 16.09 -17.28 -13.63
CA HIS A 124 15.78 -18.42 -12.80
C HIS A 124 16.56 -18.38 -11.49
N ALA A 125 17.86 -18.09 -11.49
CA ALA A 125 18.69 -18.04 -10.28
C ALA A 125 18.14 -17.08 -9.22
N VAL A 126 17.63 -15.90 -9.62
CA VAL A 126 17.01 -14.94 -8.70
C VAL A 126 15.74 -15.52 -8.07
N LEU A 127 14.89 -16.17 -8.86
CA LEU A 127 13.66 -16.78 -8.38
C LEU A 127 13.95 -18.01 -7.51
N ILE A 128 14.89 -18.86 -7.91
CA ILE A 128 15.30 -20.06 -7.18
C ILE A 128 15.82 -19.70 -5.80
N ARG A 129 16.59 -18.61 -5.69
CA ARG A 129 17.08 -18.12 -4.39
C ARG A 129 15.95 -17.75 -3.43
N ALA A 130 14.83 -17.28 -3.96
CA ALA A 130 13.61 -17.02 -3.19
C ALA A 130 12.67 -18.23 -3.08
N GLY A 131 13.12 -19.44 -3.45
CA GLY A 131 12.27 -20.64 -3.42
C GLY A 131 11.16 -20.63 -4.47
N LEU A 132 11.29 -19.80 -5.52
CA LEU A 132 10.31 -19.63 -6.58
C LEU A 132 10.78 -20.26 -7.89
N GLU A 133 9.83 -20.56 -8.77
CA GLU A 133 10.10 -21.12 -10.10
C GLU A 133 9.27 -20.43 -11.18
N LEU A 134 9.91 -20.05 -12.29
CA LEU A 134 9.24 -19.48 -13.46
C LEU A 134 8.85 -20.59 -14.42
N LYS A 135 7.55 -20.71 -14.72
CA LYS A 135 7.01 -21.68 -15.69
C LYS A 135 6.17 -21.00 -16.76
N LYS A 136 6.13 -21.62 -17.93
CA LYS A 136 5.17 -21.27 -18.98
C LYS A 136 3.78 -21.74 -18.56
N LYS A 137 2.82 -20.82 -18.55
CA LYS A 137 1.40 -21.11 -18.29
C LYS A 137 0.56 -20.43 -19.38
N ASP A 138 -0.17 -21.23 -20.14
CA ASP A 138 -0.95 -20.79 -21.29
C ASP A 138 -0.10 -19.98 -22.29
N ARG A 139 -0.51 -18.74 -22.59
CA ARG A 139 0.20 -17.79 -23.47
C ARG A 139 1.21 -16.92 -22.72
N GLY A 140 1.49 -17.19 -21.45
CA GLY A 140 2.31 -16.33 -20.60
C GLY A 140 3.26 -17.07 -19.67
N LEU A 141 3.74 -16.32 -18.66
CA LEU A 141 4.64 -16.79 -17.63
C LEU A 141 3.94 -16.68 -16.27
N ALA A 142 4.16 -17.68 -15.42
CA ALA A 142 3.68 -17.73 -14.06
C ALA A 142 4.81 -18.17 -13.12
N ILE A 143 4.75 -17.66 -11.90
CA ILE A 143 5.70 -17.90 -10.82
C ILE A 143 5.02 -18.82 -9.83
N TYR A 144 5.69 -19.93 -9.51
CA TYR A 144 5.24 -20.97 -8.61
C TYR A 144 6.12 -20.99 -7.37
N ASP A 145 5.55 -21.37 -6.24
CA ASP A 145 6.32 -21.79 -5.08
C ASP A 145 6.89 -23.20 -5.36
N ARG A 146 8.17 -23.40 -5.05
CA ARG A 146 8.84 -24.70 -5.20
C ARG A 146 8.51 -25.66 -4.06
N VAL A 147 8.18 -25.14 -2.88
CA VAL A 147 7.84 -25.93 -1.69
C VAL A 147 6.37 -26.35 -1.76
N HIS A 148 5.49 -25.41 -2.13
CA HIS A 148 4.04 -25.58 -2.18
C HIS A 148 3.48 -25.38 -3.60
N PRO A 149 3.72 -26.33 -4.54
CA PRO A 149 3.29 -26.20 -5.93
C PRO A 149 1.77 -26.18 -6.12
N GLU A 150 0.99 -26.63 -5.13
CA GLU A 150 -0.47 -26.55 -5.07
C GLU A 150 -0.98 -25.11 -4.89
N GLN A 151 -0.14 -24.20 -4.41
CA GLN A 151 -0.51 -22.81 -4.21
C GLN A 151 -0.86 -22.14 -5.54
N THR A 152 -1.83 -21.22 -5.49
CA THR A 152 -2.23 -20.45 -6.68
C THR A 152 -1.03 -19.66 -7.22
N PRO A 153 -0.60 -19.91 -8.47
CA PRO A 153 0.60 -19.29 -8.99
C PRO A 153 0.39 -17.81 -9.30
N LEU A 154 1.46 -17.04 -9.15
CA LEU A 154 1.46 -15.62 -9.44
C LEU A 154 1.74 -15.37 -10.92
N LYS A 155 0.91 -14.58 -11.60
CA LYS A 155 1.21 -14.13 -12.97
C LYS A 155 2.52 -13.34 -12.98
N ALA A 156 3.51 -13.73 -13.79
CA ALA A 156 4.84 -13.13 -13.75
C ALA A 156 4.83 -11.61 -14.05
N SER A 157 3.95 -11.18 -14.96
CA SER A 157 3.78 -9.75 -15.27
C SER A 157 3.26 -8.89 -14.11
N SER A 158 2.73 -9.52 -13.06
CA SER A 158 2.32 -8.84 -11.82
C SER A 158 3.52 -8.53 -10.95
N LEU A 159 4.54 -9.42 -10.91
CA LEU A 159 5.80 -9.16 -10.24
C LEU A 159 6.58 -8.03 -10.93
N HIS A 160 6.73 -8.12 -12.26
CA HIS A 160 7.39 -7.07 -13.03
C HIS A 160 6.81 -6.96 -14.46
N PRO A 161 6.52 -5.74 -14.98
CA PRO A 161 5.85 -5.56 -16.29
C PRO A 161 6.61 -6.08 -17.51
N GLN A 162 7.92 -6.34 -17.37
CA GLN A 162 8.74 -6.92 -18.44
C GLN A 162 8.78 -8.45 -18.43
N LEU A 163 8.27 -9.11 -17.39
CA LEU A 163 8.21 -10.58 -17.30
C LEU A 163 7.04 -11.15 -18.11
N THR A 164 7.14 -11.01 -19.42
CA THR A 164 6.19 -11.53 -20.40
C THR A 164 6.94 -12.13 -21.57
N LEU A 165 6.46 -13.25 -22.12
CA LEU A 165 7.09 -13.90 -23.28
C LEU A 165 7.37 -12.92 -24.42
N SER A 166 6.43 -12.04 -24.76
CA SER A 166 6.58 -11.05 -25.84
C SER A 166 7.70 -10.03 -25.64
N LYS A 167 8.14 -9.80 -24.39
CA LYS A 167 9.22 -8.86 -24.08
C LYS A 167 10.56 -9.57 -23.83
N LEU A 168 10.49 -10.78 -23.29
CA LEU A 168 11.67 -11.57 -22.94
C LEU A 168 12.21 -12.32 -24.16
N VAL A 169 11.37 -13.01 -24.93
CA VAL A 169 11.83 -13.83 -26.08
C VAL A 169 12.67 -13.05 -27.10
N PRO A 170 12.33 -11.81 -27.48
CA PRO A 170 13.19 -11.03 -28.39
C PRO A 170 14.59 -10.70 -27.83
N ARG A 171 14.76 -10.73 -26.50
CA ARG A 171 16.03 -10.43 -25.82
C ARG A 171 16.81 -11.68 -25.41
N LEU A 172 16.08 -12.74 -25.10
CA LEU A 172 16.58 -13.95 -24.43
C LEU A 172 16.60 -15.20 -25.32
N GLY A 173 15.90 -15.16 -26.46
CA GLY A 173 15.61 -16.35 -27.25
C GLY A 173 14.39 -17.13 -26.74
N GLU A 174 14.23 -18.37 -27.22
CA GLU A 174 13.14 -19.25 -26.81
C GLU A 174 13.18 -19.52 -25.31
N PHE A 175 12.01 -19.71 -24.69
CA PHE A 175 11.91 -19.92 -23.25
C PHE A 175 12.58 -21.22 -22.81
N GLU A 176 13.52 -21.11 -21.87
CA GLU A 176 14.14 -22.25 -21.19
C GLU A 176 13.51 -22.47 -19.81
N SER A 177 13.23 -23.72 -19.46
CA SER A 177 12.72 -24.10 -18.14
C SER A 177 13.78 -23.88 -17.05
N ALA A 178 13.32 -23.68 -15.82
CA ALA A 178 14.23 -23.51 -14.70
C ALA A 178 15.15 -24.73 -14.53
N PRO A 179 16.44 -24.53 -14.23
CA PRO A 179 17.36 -25.62 -13.98
C PRO A 179 16.92 -26.40 -12.74
N ARG A 180 17.15 -27.72 -12.77
CA ARG A 180 16.87 -28.59 -11.63
C ARG A 180 17.81 -28.22 -10.49
N VAL A 181 17.25 -27.93 -9.32
CA VAL A 181 18.04 -27.75 -8.11
C VAL A 181 18.44 -29.14 -7.63
N MET A 182 19.74 -29.37 -7.51
CA MET A 182 20.31 -30.62 -7.03
C MET A 182 20.87 -30.39 -5.65
N GLU A 183 20.45 -31.23 -4.71
CA GLU A 183 21.01 -31.31 -3.36
C GLU A 183 22.02 -32.45 -3.33
N PHE A 184 23.24 -32.14 -2.92
CA PHE A 184 24.26 -33.14 -2.62
C PHE A 184 24.24 -33.37 -1.11
N LYS A 185 23.88 -34.59 -0.71
CA LYS A 185 23.76 -34.98 0.70
C LYS A 185 24.97 -35.79 1.14
N ASN A 186 25.38 -35.64 2.40
CA ASN A 186 26.39 -36.48 3.03
C ASN A 186 25.81 -37.85 3.42
N GLU A 187 26.65 -38.73 3.98
CA GLU A 187 26.26 -40.06 4.46
C GLU A 187 25.19 -40.01 5.57
N GLN A 188 25.07 -38.87 6.25
CA GLN A 188 24.08 -38.58 7.29
C GLN A 188 22.79 -37.96 6.75
N TRP A 189 22.60 -37.92 5.42
CA TRP A 189 21.43 -37.32 4.73
C TRP A 189 21.27 -35.81 4.89
N GLU A 190 22.31 -35.10 5.31
CA GLU A 190 22.33 -33.64 5.44
C GLU A 190 22.78 -33.00 4.12
N VAL A 191 22.07 -31.95 3.69
CA VAL A 191 22.40 -31.22 2.46
C VAL A 191 23.71 -30.44 2.66
N THR A 192 24.75 -30.84 1.96
CA THR A 192 26.09 -30.24 2.04
C THR A 192 26.32 -29.17 0.98
N LEU A 193 25.84 -29.42 -0.24
CA LEU A 193 25.99 -28.51 -1.38
C LEU A 193 24.69 -28.46 -2.19
N THR A 194 24.38 -27.27 -2.71
CA THR A 194 23.31 -27.08 -3.69
C THR A 194 23.88 -26.34 -4.90
N ASN A 195 23.45 -26.71 -6.11
CA ASN A 195 23.89 -26.00 -7.32
C ASN A 195 23.30 -24.58 -7.42
N TYR A 196 22.21 -24.30 -6.72
CA TYR A 196 21.66 -22.96 -6.51
C TYR A 196 21.38 -22.74 -5.03
N MET A 197 21.87 -21.63 -4.51
CA MET A 197 21.60 -21.23 -3.13
C MET A 197 20.15 -20.77 -2.99
N VAL A 198 19.36 -21.50 -2.19
CA VAL A 198 18.02 -21.08 -1.74
C VAL A 198 18.18 -20.37 -0.40
N SER A 199 17.91 -19.07 -0.35
CA SER A 199 18.07 -18.25 0.87
C SER A 199 16.75 -18.05 1.62
N SER A 200 15.62 -18.13 0.92
CA SER A 200 14.29 -17.87 1.50
C SER A 200 13.23 -18.74 0.81
N HIS A 201 12.13 -18.96 1.52
CA HIS A 201 10.90 -19.56 0.99
C HIS A 201 9.69 -18.74 1.45
N TYR A 202 8.57 -18.88 0.75
CA TYR A 202 7.32 -18.26 1.19
C TYR A 202 6.76 -19.05 2.37
N ASP A 203 6.33 -18.34 3.42
CA ASP A 203 5.64 -18.93 4.57
C ASP A 203 4.36 -18.13 4.85
N ASP A 204 3.22 -18.79 4.67
CA ASP A 204 1.88 -18.23 4.85
C ASP A 204 1.47 -18.04 6.33
N ARG A 205 2.33 -18.45 7.26
CA ARG A 205 2.20 -18.25 8.70
C ARG A 205 2.86 -16.96 9.16
N LEU A 206 3.74 -16.36 8.36
CA LEU A 206 4.43 -15.13 8.72
C LEU A 206 3.49 -13.92 8.62
N HIS A 207 3.44 -13.14 9.70
CA HIS A 207 2.65 -11.92 9.79
C HIS A 207 3.41 -10.73 9.21
N LEU A 208 2.73 -9.92 8.38
CA LEU A 208 3.30 -8.71 7.77
C LEU A 208 3.50 -7.57 8.78
N ARG A 209 2.81 -7.64 9.93
CA ARG A 209 2.76 -6.58 10.94
C ARG A 209 3.03 -7.15 12.32
N ASP A 210 3.98 -6.53 13.01
CA ASP A 210 4.26 -6.80 14.42
C ASP A 210 2.98 -6.60 15.27
N HIS A 211 2.43 -7.71 15.77
CA HIS A 211 1.17 -7.73 16.52
C HIS A 211 1.26 -6.89 17.80
N GLN A 212 2.46 -6.78 18.38
CA GLN A 212 2.71 -5.99 19.59
C GLN A 212 2.55 -4.49 19.29
N ALA A 213 3.12 -4.00 18.19
CA ALA A 213 3.08 -2.58 17.81
C ALA A 213 1.67 -2.06 17.52
N ARG A 214 0.70 -2.93 17.19
CA ARG A 214 -0.70 -2.50 17.00
C ARG A 214 -1.49 -2.53 18.31
N MET A 215 -1.22 -3.52 19.16
CA MET A 215 -1.84 -3.64 20.48
C MET A 215 -1.42 -2.49 21.39
N THR A 216 -0.13 -2.15 21.41
CA THR A 216 0.40 -0.99 22.16
C THR A 216 -0.28 0.30 21.71
N ARG A 217 -0.28 0.59 20.41
CA ARG A 217 -0.97 1.78 19.86
C ARG A 217 -2.47 1.79 20.13
N ARG A 218 -3.13 0.62 20.26
CA ARG A 218 -4.56 0.55 20.62
C ARG A 218 -4.77 0.92 22.09
N LEU A 219 -3.91 0.43 22.98
CA LEU A 219 -3.94 0.75 24.40
C LEU A 219 -3.65 2.24 24.63
N GLU A 220 -2.60 2.77 24.02
CA GLU A 220 -2.25 4.21 24.08
C GLU A 220 -3.41 5.10 23.61
N ARG A 221 -4.11 4.70 22.52
CA ARG A 221 -5.31 5.42 22.05
C ARG A 221 -6.50 5.30 23.00
N ALA A 222 -6.65 4.19 23.70
CA ALA A 222 -7.71 4.03 24.69
C ALA A 222 -7.43 4.94 25.91
N GLU A 223 -6.19 4.97 26.39
CA GLU A 223 -5.74 5.85 27.46
C GLU A 223 -5.90 7.32 27.09
N ALA A 224 -5.44 7.73 25.91
CA ALA A 224 -5.59 9.11 25.43
C ALA A 224 -7.07 9.55 25.33
N ARG A 225 -7.97 8.64 24.96
CA ARG A 225 -9.43 8.92 24.95
C ARG A 225 -9.99 9.09 26.34
N GLU A 226 -9.58 8.26 27.29
CA GLU A 226 -10.01 8.39 28.69
C GLU A 226 -9.47 9.68 29.30
N GLU A 227 -8.21 10.04 29.05
CA GLU A 227 -7.65 11.32 29.51
C GLU A 227 -8.41 12.51 28.90
N LEU A 228 -8.71 12.48 27.60
CA LEU A 228 -9.49 13.52 26.93
C LEU A 228 -10.90 13.66 27.51
N LYS A 229 -11.57 12.54 27.80
CA LYS A 229 -12.89 12.54 28.46
C LYS A 229 -12.83 13.17 29.85
N LEU A 230 -11.82 12.80 30.64
CA LEU A 230 -11.64 13.35 32.00
C LEU A 230 -11.38 14.85 31.95
N ARG A 231 -10.49 15.31 31.06
CA ARG A 231 -10.25 16.75 30.82
C ARG A 231 -11.53 17.48 30.44
N TYR A 232 -12.29 16.95 29.47
CA TYR A 232 -13.55 17.56 29.05
C TYR A 232 -14.58 17.64 30.19
N GLN A 233 -14.70 16.58 31.02
CA GLN A 233 -15.59 16.59 32.19
C GLN A 233 -15.15 17.63 33.23
N HIS A 234 -13.85 17.74 33.48
CA HIS A 234 -13.29 18.73 34.39
C HIS A 234 -13.58 20.16 33.91
N ASP A 235 -13.30 20.44 32.63
CA ASP A 235 -13.54 21.76 32.03
C ASP A 235 -15.03 22.10 32.00
N LYS A 236 -15.90 21.11 31.74
CA LYS A 236 -17.35 21.28 31.82
C LYS A 236 -17.81 21.62 33.23
N LYS A 237 -17.29 20.94 34.27
CA LYS A 237 -17.58 21.25 35.68
C LYS A 237 -17.11 22.65 36.05
N LYS A 238 -15.89 23.02 35.67
CA LYS A 238 -15.31 24.34 35.92
C LYS A 238 -16.15 25.45 35.26
N ARG A 239 -16.56 25.25 34.01
CA ARG A 239 -17.44 26.17 33.28
C ARG A 239 -18.81 26.31 33.96
N ASN A 240 -19.41 25.21 34.38
CA ASN A 240 -20.69 25.23 35.09
C ASN A 240 -20.59 25.93 36.44
N ALA A 241 -19.49 25.72 37.19
CA ALA A 241 -19.24 26.42 38.45
C ALA A 241 -19.05 27.93 38.23
N LEU A 242 -18.33 28.33 37.16
CA LEU A 242 -18.15 29.74 36.79
C LEU A 242 -19.47 30.42 36.38
N LEU A 243 -20.32 29.70 35.64
CA LEU A 243 -21.66 30.19 35.29
C LEU A 243 -22.55 30.34 36.52
N LEU A 244 -22.44 29.41 37.48
CA LEU A 244 -23.21 29.48 38.73
C LEU A 244 -22.75 30.65 39.60
N THR A 245 -21.43 30.87 39.73
CA THR A 245 -20.91 32.01 40.49
C THR A 245 -21.23 33.34 39.82
N GLN A 246 -21.14 33.45 38.49
CA GLN A 246 -21.59 34.65 37.78
C GLN A 246 -23.08 34.95 38.02
N LYS A 247 -23.93 33.90 38.01
CA LYS A 247 -25.36 34.05 38.26
C LYS A 247 -25.66 34.50 39.70
N ILE A 248 -25.00 33.92 40.69
CA ILE A 248 -25.14 34.31 42.10
C ILE A 248 -24.65 35.75 42.32
N VAL A 249 -23.53 36.15 41.71
CA VAL A 249 -23.02 37.52 41.81
C VAL A 249 -23.99 38.52 41.17
N SER A 250 -24.60 38.19 40.02
CA SER A 250 -25.61 39.05 39.40
C SER A 250 -26.94 39.15 40.18
N GLU A 251 -27.25 38.17 41.02
CA GLU A 251 -28.46 38.18 41.86
C GLU A 251 -28.23 38.88 43.21
N LEU A 252 -26.98 38.89 43.72
CA LEU A 252 -26.61 39.54 44.98
C LEU A 252 -26.20 41.02 44.82
N PHE A 253 -25.79 41.44 43.62
CA PHE A 253 -25.44 42.81 43.28
C PHE A 253 -26.16 43.23 41.98
N PRO A 254 -27.44 43.66 42.06
CA PRO A 254 -28.18 44.19 40.91
C PRO A 254 -27.67 45.56 40.44
#